data_AF-A0A1D2R929-F1
#
_entry.id   AF-A0A1D2R929-F1
#
_cell.length_a   1.000
_cell.length_b   1.000
_cell.length_c   1.000
_cell.angle_alpha   90.00
_cell.angle_beta   90.00
_cell.angle_gamma   90.00
#
_symmetry.space_group_name_H-M   'P 1'
#
loop_
_entity.id
_entity.type
_entity.pdbx_description
1 polymer ?
#
loop_
_entity_poly.entity_id
_entity_poly.type
_entity_poly.pdbx_seq_one_letter_code
_entity_poly.pdbx_strand_id
1 'polypeptide(L)'
;MRYALTIKGRVQNAGYRDIIEKNARVRRLRGYVFNDIDGTVKLVCDGAEEKIDEFIEVINLHEEDIFVEDILKSEVEDVSPIPATFARLQTDMLEDIGRKLGRYHSIEGYKRGYHSIEGYKRGYHSIEGYKIGYYRIG
;
A
#
# COMPACT_ATOMS: atom_id res chain seq x y z
N MET A 1 -4.49 -7.56 11.85
CA MET A 1 -4.83 -6.14 11.54
C MET A 1 -4.23 -5.76 10.20
N ARG A 2 -4.87 -4.84 9.48
CA ARG A 2 -4.34 -4.30 8.23
C ARG A 2 -4.40 -2.78 8.25
N TYR A 3 -3.30 -2.15 7.86
CA TYR A 3 -3.19 -0.70 7.82
C TYR A 3 -2.59 -0.23 6.50
N ALA A 4 -3.11 0.88 6.00
CA ALA A 4 -2.47 1.71 5.00
C ALA A 4 -1.66 2.81 5.70
N LEU A 5 -0.40 2.99 5.29
CA LEU A 5 0.45 4.08 5.76
C LEU A 5 0.77 5.04 4.62
N THR A 6 0.73 6.34 4.90
CA THR A 6 1.28 7.39 4.03
C THR A 6 2.39 8.10 4.78
N ILE A 7 3.60 8.05 4.23
CA ILE A 7 4.82 8.55 4.85
C ILE A 7 5.30 9.77 4.08
N LYS A 8 5.46 10.89 4.78
CA LYS A 8 5.87 12.18 4.24
C LYS A 8 7.28 12.56 4.67
N GLY A 9 7.87 13.50 3.92
CA GLY A 9 9.19 14.06 4.17
C GLY A 9 10.14 13.80 3.01
N ARG A 10 11.44 13.76 3.29
CA ARG A 10 12.47 13.39 2.33
C ARG A 10 12.65 11.87 2.37
N VAL A 11 11.73 11.17 1.69
CA VAL A 11 11.55 9.71 1.81
C VAL A 11 11.67 8.96 0.49
N GLN A 12 12.00 9.64 -0.61
CA GLN A 12 12.24 9.03 -1.92
C GLN A 12 13.70 9.16 -2.36
N ASN A 13 14.10 8.35 -3.34
CA ASN A 13 15.45 8.36 -3.95
C ASN A 13 16.62 8.15 -2.96
N ALA A 14 16.35 7.55 -1.80
CA ALA A 14 17.32 7.35 -0.72
C ALA A 14 17.36 5.89 -0.20
N GLY A 15 16.88 4.91 -0.98
CA GLY A 15 16.84 3.50 -0.57
C GLY A 15 15.77 3.15 0.49
N TYR A 16 14.93 4.12 0.89
CA TYR A 16 13.97 3.94 1.98
C TYR A 16 13.00 2.77 1.80
N ARG A 17 12.51 2.51 0.57
CA ARG A 17 11.64 1.35 0.29
C ARG A 17 12.31 0.00 0.59
N ASP A 18 13.62 -0.11 0.41
CA ASP A 18 14.36 -1.35 0.72
C ASP A 18 14.44 -1.56 2.23
N ILE A 19 14.59 -0.47 3.01
CA ILE A 19 14.54 -0.50 4.47
C ILE A 19 13.17 -0.96 4.96
N ILE A 20 12.10 -0.41 4.36
CA ILE A 20 10.71 -0.79 4.66
C ILE A 20 10.49 -2.27 4.37
N GLU A 21 10.82 -2.73 3.16
CA GLU A 21 10.64 -4.13 2.75
C GLU A 21 11.39 -5.10 3.66
N LYS A 22 12.65 -4.81 3.97
CA LYS A 22 13.47 -5.62 4.87
C LYS A 22 12.85 -5.71 6.27
N ASN A 23 12.44 -4.58 6.85
CA ASN A 23 11.87 -4.54 8.19
C ASN A 23 10.50 -5.21 8.29
N ALA A 24 9.67 -5.08 7.26
CA ALA A 24 8.39 -5.77 7.17
C ALA A 24 8.58 -7.28 7.12
N ARG A 25 9.52 -7.77 6.30
CA ARG A 25 9.83 -9.21 6.17
C ARG A 25 10.37 -9.83 7.44
N VAL A 26 11.29 -9.14 8.14
CA VAL A 26 11.82 -9.60 9.44
C VAL A 26 10.68 -9.81 10.46
N ARG A 27 9.64 -9.00 10.39
CA ARG A 27 8.46 -9.06 11.27
C ARG A 27 7.33 -9.93 10.73
N ARG A 28 7.55 -10.64 9.61
CA ARG A 28 6.57 -11.50 8.93
C ARG A 28 5.28 -10.76 8.53
N LEU A 29 5.39 -9.46 8.26
CA LEU A 29 4.28 -8.68 7.73
C LEU A 29 4.08 -9.00 6.24
N ARG A 30 2.81 -9.03 5.83
CA ARG A 30 2.40 -9.12 4.42
C ARG A 30 2.07 -7.73 3.90
N GLY A 31 2.08 -7.56 2.58
CA GLY A 31 1.69 -6.30 1.95
C GLY A 31 2.69 -5.79 0.92
N TYR A 32 2.71 -4.48 0.72
CA TYR A 32 3.52 -3.86 -0.32
C TYR A 32 3.83 -2.39 -0.06
N VAL A 33 4.91 -1.88 -0.66
CA VAL A 33 5.35 -0.47 -0.60
C VAL A 33 5.64 0.09 -1.99
N PHE A 34 5.31 1.36 -2.23
CA PHE A 34 5.64 2.08 -3.46
C PHE A 34 5.91 3.57 -3.21
N ASN A 35 6.63 4.20 -4.14
CA ASN A 35 6.76 5.66 -4.19
C ASN A 35 5.57 6.20 -4.97
N ASP A 36 4.86 7.16 -4.39
CA ASP A 36 3.80 7.88 -5.06
C ASP A 36 4.36 9.08 -5.84
N ILE A 37 3.63 9.54 -6.85
CA ILE A 37 4.00 10.69 -7.66
C ILE A 37 3.93 12.02 -6.88
N ASP A 38 3.17 12.04 -5.78
CA ASP A 38 3.06 13.19 -4.87
C ASP A 38 4.30 13.39 -3.97
N GLY A 39 5.33 12.54 -4.12
CA GLY A 39 6.57 12.60 -3.33
C GLY A 39 6.52 11.80 -2.03
N THR A 40 5.38 11.19 -1.67
CA THR A 40 5.26 10.34 -0.48
C THR A 40 5.65 8.89 -0.75
N VAL A 41 5.85 8.12 0.33
CA VAL A 41 5.92 6.66 0.27
C VAL A 41 4.65 6.09 0.87
N LYS A 42 3.96 5.24 0.12
CA LYS A 42 2.71 4.60 0.54
C LYS A 42 2.90 3.10 0.64
N LEU A 43 2.26 2.50 1.64
CA LEU A 43 2.28 1.05 1.82
C LEU A 43 0.99 0.53 2.44
N VAL A 44 0.72 -0.75 2.19
CA VAL A 44 -0.25 -1.56 2.96
C VAL A 44 0.54 -2.62 3.69
N CYS A 45 0.25 -2.80 4.98
CA CYS A 45 0.83 -3.85 5.80
C CYS A 45 -0.26 -4.61 6.56
N ASP A 46 -0.03 -5.91 6.75
CA ASP A 46 -0.97 -6.83 7.38
C ASP A 46 -0.22 -7.83 8.25
N GLY A 47 -0.72 -8.02 9.46
CA GLY A 47 -0.15 -8.92 10.44
C GLY A 47 -0.67 -8.68 11.84
N ALA A 48 0.08 -9.15 12.82
CA ALA A 48 -0.17 -8.89 14.24
C ALA A 48 0.03 -7.40 14.54
N GLU A 49 -0.84 -6.81 15.35
CA GLU A 49 -0.86 -5.35 15.59
C GLU A 49 0.44 -4.87 16.22
N GLU A 50 0.93 -5.61 17.22
CA GLU A 50 2.20 -5.33 17.90
C GLU A 50 3.39 -5.33 16.92
N LYS A 51 3.34 -6.17 15.89
CA LYS A 51 4.38 -6.22 14.84
C LYS A 51 4.28 -5.07 13.86
N ILE A 52 3.09 -4.51 13.67
CA ILE A 52 2.91 -3.32 12.85
C ILE A 52 3.39 -2.09 13.61
N ASP A 53 3.13 -2.00 14.91
CA ASP A 53 3.60 -0.87 15.72
C ASP A 53 5.13 -0.89 15.85
N GLU A 54 5.75 -2.04 16.16
CA GLU A 54 7.23 -2.23 16.12
C GLU A 54 7.84 -1.91 14.74
N PHE A 55 7.06 -2.08 13.68
CA PHE A 55 7.49 -1.79 12.31
C PHE A 55 7.46 -0.28 12.03
N ILE A 56 6.39 0.41 12.43
CA ILE A 56 6.24 1.86 12.25
C ILE A 56 7.35 2.61 12.97
N GLU A 57 7.70 2.21 14.19
CA GLU A 57 8.79 2.82 14.96
C GLU A 57 10.13 2.75 14.22
N VAL A 58 10.46 1.59 13.64
CA VAL A 58 11.76 1.38 13.00
C VAL A 58 11.88 2.03 11.62
N ILE A 59 10.76 2.28 10.94
CA ILE A 59 10.79 3.01 9.67
C ILE A 59 10.72 4.53 9.88
N ASN A 60 10.45 5.03 11.08
CA ASN A 60 10.44 6.46 11.38
C ASN A 60 11.87 7.04 11.49
N LEU A 61 12.54 7.17 10.35
CA LEU A 61 13.97 7.51 10.26
C LEU A 61 14.23 9.02 10.15
N HIS A 62 15.31 9.47 10.79
CA HIS A 62 15.79 10.85 10.75
C HIS A 62 17.32 10.87 10.50
N GLU A 63 17.71 10.45 9.31
CA GLU A 63 19.10 10.30 8.83
C GLU A 63 19.45 11.35 7.75
N GLU A 64 20.74 11.45 7.38
CA GLU A 64 21.24 12.45 6.42
C GLU A 64 20.54 12.42 5.06
N ASP A 65 20.08 11.26 4.58
CA ASP A 65 19.41 11.11 3.28
C ASP A 65 17.91 10.76 3.39
N ILE A 66 17.46 10.32 4.57
CA ILE A 66 16.07 9.92 4.81
C ILE A 66 15.54 10.70 6.01
N PHE A 67 14.50 11.51 5.79
CA PHE A 67 13.86 12.23 6.88
C PHE A 67 12.35 12.02 6.81
N VAL A 68 11.81 11.27 7.76
CA VAL A 68 10.38 11.09 7.95
C VAL A 68 9.84 12.27 8.73
N GLU A 69 8.92 13.01 8.11
CA GLU A 69 8.25 14.14 8.74
C GLU A 69 6.97 13.70 9.46
N ASP A 70 6.21 12.81 8.83
CA ASP A 70 4.89 12.38 9.29
C ASP A 70 4.56 10.98 8.76
N ILE A 71 3.84 10.19 9.56
CA ILE A 71 3.29 8.88 9.19
C ILE A 71 1.80 8.87 9.51
N LEU A 72 0.98 8.90 8.47
CA LEU A 72 -0.46 8.75 8.59
C LEU A 72 -0.84 7.26 8.55
N LYS A 73 -1.39 6.73 9.64
CA LYS A 73 -1.89 5.34 9.77
C LYS A 73 -3.41 5.31 9.61
N SER A 74 -3.92 4.42 8.77
CA SER A 74 -5.36 4.20 8.61
C SER A 74 -5.67 2.71 8.53
N GLU A 75 -6.63 2.25 9.32
CA GLU A 75 -7.10 0.85 9.25
C GLU A 75 -7.81 0.61 7.92
N VAL A 76 -7.64 -0.60 7.38
CA VAL A 76 -8.28 -1.02 6.13
C VAL A 76 -8.87 -2.41 6.29
N GLU A 77 -10.01 -2.64 5.65
CA GLU A 77 -10.69 -3.93 5.71
C GLU A 77 -9.93 -5.05 4.98
N ASP A 78 -10.09 -6.29 5.46
CA ASP A 78 -9.51 -7.49 4.85
C ASP A 78 -10.37 -8.00 3.66
N VAL A 79 -10.64 -7.09 2.71
CA VAL A 79 -11.53 -7.37 1.56
C VAL A 79 -10.78 -7.68 0.26
N SER A 80 -9.46 -7.52 0.26
CA SER A 80 -8.62 -7.71 -0.92
C SER A 80 -7.41 -8.60 -0.62
N PRO A 81 -7.05 -9.54 -1.52
CA PRO A 81 -5.84 -10.33 -1.35
C PRO A 81 -4.60 -9.43 -1.43
N ILE A 82 -3.69 -9.63 -0.47
CA ILE A 82 -2.38 -8.99 -0.45
C ILE A 82 -1.28 -10.03 -0.67
N PRO A 83 -0.09 -9.63 -1.16
CA PRO A 83 1.04 -10.54 -1.34
C PRO A 83 1.40 -11.28 -0.05
N ALA A 84 1.57 -12.61 -0.14
CA ALA A 84 2.00 -13.45 0.99
C ALA A 84 3.41 -13.11 1.49
N THR A 85 4.24 -12.52 0.64
CA THR A 85 5.54 -11.96 1.00
C THR A 85 5.50 -10.46 0.73
N PHE A 86 5.97 -9.66 1.68
CA PHE A 86 6.02 -8.20 1.53
C PHE A 86 6.81 -7.83 0.26
N ALA A 87 6.20 -7.03 -0.60
CA ALA A 87 6.72 -6.72 -1.93
C ALA A 87 6.99 -5.23 -2.13
N ARG A 88 8.10 -4.90 -2.76
CA ARG A 88 8.33 -3.55 -3.27
C ARG A 88 7.77 -3.43 -4.68
N LEU A 89 6.86 -2.47 -4.87
CA LEU A 89 6.31 -2.16 -6.19
C LEU A 89 7.11 -1.00 -6.78
N GLN A 90 7.52 -1.19 -8.03
CA GLN A 90 8.13 -0.15 -8.84
C GLN A 90 7.03 0.83 -9.28
N THR A 91 7.33 2.13 -9.33
CA THR A 91 6.35 3.17 -9.64
C THR A 91 6.00 3.16 -11.13
N ASP A 92 6.98 2.94 -11.99
CA ASP A 92 6.85 2.55 -13.39
C ASP A 92 6.13 1.21 -13.54
N MET A 93 6.28 0.32 -12.55
CA MET A 93 5.51 -0.91 -12.49
C MET A 93 4.05 -0.69 -12.09
N LEU A 94 3.55 0.48 -11.65
CA LEU A 94 2.09 0.65 -11.38
C LEU A 94 1.25 0.62 -12.66
N GLU A 95 1.76 1.21 -13.76
CA GLU A 95 1.16 1.03 -15.09
C GLU A 95 1.20 -0.44 -15.54
N ASP A 96 2.29 -1.14 -15.18
CA ASP A 96 2.49 -2.56 -15.51
C ASP A 96 1.86 -3.54 -14.51
N ILE A 97 1.50 -3.12 -13.30
CA ILE A 97 0.79 -3.89 -12.29
C ILE A 97 -0.65 -4.03 -12.79
N GLY A 98 -1.21 -2.98 -13.41
CA GLY A 98 -2.45 -3.09 -14.18
C GLY A 98 -2.40 -4.10 -15.33
N ARG A 99 -1.22 -4.39 -15.92
CA ARG A 99 -0.99 -5.42 -16.96
C ARG A 99 -0.68 -6.81 -16.40
N LYS A 100 0.21 -6.90 -15.39
CA LYS A 100 0.68 -8.15 -14.74
C LYS A 100 -0.37 -8.73 -13.80
N LEU A 101 -1.06 -7.90 -13.02
CA LEU A 101 -2.24 -8.33 -12.27
C LEU A 101 -3.44 -8.57 -13.20
N GLY A 102 -3.40 -8.18 -14.48
CA GLY A 102 -4.44 -8.55 -15.46
C GLY A 102 -4.59 -10.07 -15.68
N ARG A 103 -3.63 -10.89 -15.19
CA ARG A 103 -3.77 -12.36 -15.08
C ARG A 103 -4.53 -12.83 -13.84
N TYR A 104 -4.77 -11.94 -12.87
CA TYR A 104 -5.62 -12.16 -11.71
C TYR A 104 -6.90 -11.34 -11.92
N HIS A 105 -8.01 -12.00 -12.24
CA HIS A 105 -9.28 -11.38 -12.62
C HIS A 105 -9.92 -10.53 -11.51
N SER A 106 -9.40 -9.33 -11.25
CA SER A 106 -10.00 -8.38 -10.30
C SER A 106 -9.53 -6.94 -10.55
N ILE A 107 -9.68 -6.41 -11.78
CA ILE A 107 -9.18 -5.06 -12.13
C ILE A 107 -10.10 -4.33 -13.12
N GLU A 108 -11.39 -4.23 -12.83
CA GLU A 108 -12.15 -3.05 -13.31
C GLU A 108 -12.25 -1.97 -12.23
N GLY A 109 -12.36 -2.36 -10.96
CA GLY A 109 -12.44 -1.41 -9.84
C GLY A 109 -11.15 -0.61 -9.62
N TYR A 110 -9.99 -1.25 -9.74
CA TYR A 110 -8.70 -0.60 -9.49
C TYR A 110 -8.30 0.35 -10.64
N LYS A 111 -8.65 0.03 -11.89
CA LYS A 111 -8.31 0.86 -13.07
C LYS A 111 -9.11 2.18 -13.13
N ARG A 112 -10.37 2.19 -12.68
CA ARG A 112 -11.22 3.40 -12.73
C ARG A 112 -10.94 4.41 -11.61
N GLY A 113 -10.28 4.00 -10.53
CA GLY A 113 -10.06 4.85 -9.34
C GLY A 113 -8.82 5.76 -9.39
N TYR A 114 -7.83 5.45 -10.22
CA TYR A 114 -6.48 6.03 -10.07
C TYR A 114 -6.19 7.31 -10.86
N HIS A 115 -7.02 7.71 -11.84
CA HIS A 115 -6.68 8.83 -12.74
C HIS A 115 -7.37 10.17 -12.47
N SER A 116 -8.04 10.36 -11.33
CA SER A 116 -8.38 11.72 -10.89
C SER A 116 -8.39 11.81 -9.37
N ILE A 117 -8.02 12.98 -8.85
CA ILE A 117 -8.01 13.33 -7.41
C ILE A 117 -9.37 13.03 -6.74
N GLU A 118 -10.46 12.92 -7.51
CA GLU A 118 -11.79 12.52 -7.03
C GLU A 118 -11.95 11.00 -6.86
N GLY A 119 -11.23 10.17 -7.62
CA GLY A 119 -11.21 8.71 -7.49
C GLY A 119 -10.46 8.23 -6.25
N TYR A 120 -9.41 8.95 -5.85
CA TYR A 120 -8.70 8.75 -4.57
C TYR A 120 -9.60 9.08 -3.36
N LYS A 121 -10.47 10.09 -3.46
CA LYS A 121 -11.47 10.45 -2.44
C LYS A 121 -12.72 9.55 -2.44
N ARG A 122 -13.22 9.14 -3.61
CA ARG A 122 -14.44 8.32 -3.74
C ARG A 122 -14.19 6.84 -3.50
N GLY A 123 -13.05 6.29 -3.91
CA GLY A 123 -12.71 4.88 -3.68
C GLY A 123 -12.66 4.51 -2.19
N TYR A 124 -12.32 5.48 -1.34
CA TYR A 124 -12.34 5.33 0.12
C TYR A 124 -13.73 5.55 0.77
N HIS A 125 -14.71 6.10 0.04
CA HIS A 125 -16.05 6.44 0.57
C HIS A 125 -17.24 5.76 -0.15
N SER A 126 -17.02 4.92 -1.16
CA SER A 126 -18.11 4.19 -1.85
C SER A 126 -17.98 2.67 -1.72
N ILE A 127 -17.94 2.15 -0.50
CA ILE A 127 -18.19 0.71 -0.24
C ILE A 127 -19.71 0.45 -0.22
N GLU A 128 -20.41 0.87 -1.26
CA GLU A 128 -21.76 0.37 -1.60
C GLU A 128 -21.81 -0.27 -3.00
N GLY A 129 -20.70 -0.27 -3.75
CA GLY A 129 -20.63 -0.91 -5.07
C GLY A 129 -20.34 -2.42 -5.04
N TYR A 130 -19.88 -2.97 -3.91
CA TYR A 130 -19.43 -4.37 -3.84
C TYR A 130 -20.57 -5.39 -3.62
N LYS A 131 -21.83 -4.94 -3.52
CA LYS A 131 -22.97 -5.81 -3.18
C LYS A 131 -23.68 -6.50 -4.34
N ILE A 132 -23.32 -6.26 -5.61
CA ILE A 132 -24.08 -6.81 -6.77
C ILE A 132 -23.27 -7.80 -7.64
N GLY A 133 -21.97 -8.01 -7.39
CA GLY A 133 -21.14 -8.85 -8.26
C GLY A 133 -21.05 -10.34 -7.90
N TYR A 134 -21.28 -10.72 -6.63
CA TYR A 134 -20.92 -12.06 -6.12
C TYR A 134 -22.08 -13.09 -6.05
N TYR A 135 -23.25 -12.78 -6.60
CA TYR A 135 -24.36 -13.75 -6.72
C TYR A 135 -24.86 -13.88 -8.16
N ARG A 136 -24.00 -14.30 -9.09
CA ARG A 136 -24.45 -15.06 -10.28
C ARG A 136 -23.31 -15.68 -11.08
N ILE A 137 -22.60 -16.63 -10.48
CA ILE A 137 -22.03 -17.74 -11.27
C ILE A 137 -22.17 -19.02 -10.44
N GLY A 138 -23.39 -19.54 -10.49
CA GLY A 138 -23.77 -20.92 -10.21
C GLY A 138 -24.67 -21.35 -11.35
#